data_AF-A0A929RED7-F1
#
_entry.id   AF-A0A929RED7-F1
#
_cell.length_a   1.000
_cell.length_b   1.000
_cell.length_c   1.000
_cell.angle_alpha   90.00
_cell.angle_beta   90.00
_cell.angle_gamma   90.00
#
_symmetry.space_group_name_H-M   'P 1'
#
loop_
_entity.id
_entity.type
_entity.pdbx_description
1 polymer ?
#
loop_
_entity_poly.entity_id
_entity_poly.type
_entity_poly.pdbx_seq_one_letter_code
_entity_poly.pdbx_strand_id
1 'polypeptide(L)'
;MSERGDASVEFLGILVVLVIPVLYIVLAIGQVSAGAMAVDAGAREAARILAQDSGRRADAERAVALIVEDFGVDAPASVSSSCAACASSEGAIEVSVSVRVPLPFLPAWLGTLGVTVSSSASAPVREVVAGG
;
A
#
# COMPACT_ATOMS: atom_id res chain seq x y z
N MET A 1 -22.72 -43.93 -30.19
CA MET A 1 -21.82 -42.76 -30.10
C MET A 1 -22.54 -41.74 -29.25
N SER A 2 -22.02 -41.47 -28.05
CA SER A 2 -22.64 -40.61 -27.05
C SER A 2 -21.87 -39.30 -26.94
N GLU A 3 -21.92 -38.47 -27.97
CA GLU A 3 -21.25 -37.15 -27.99
C GLU A 3 -22.05 -36.01 -27.32
N ARG A 4 -23.23 -36.29 -26.74
CA ARG A 4 -24.07 -35.25 -26.10
C ARG A 4 -23.72 -34.92 -24.65
N GLY A 5 -22.92 -35.75 -23.99
CA GLY A 5 -22.41 -35.49 -22.64
C GLY A 5 -21.16 -34.61 -22.62
N ASP A 6 -20.47 -34.47 -23.75
CA ASP A 6 -19.17 -33.80 -23.88
C ASP A 6 -19.31 -32.27 -24.03
N ALA A 7 -20.28 -31.79 -24.82
CA ALA A 7 -20.44 -30.35 -25.06
C ALA A 7 -20.75 -29.53 -23.79
N SER A 8 -21.57 -30.06 -22.87
CA SER A 8 -21.88 -29.34 -21.62
C SER A 8 -20.72 -29.38 -20.63
N VAL A 9 -19.98 -30.49 -20.54
CA VAL A 9 -18.82 -30.60 -19.63
C VAL A 9 -17.60 -29.89 -20.20
N GLU A 10 -17.40 -29.86 -21.51
CA GLU A 10 -16.35 -29.08 -22.18
C GLU A 10 -16.59 -27.58 -21.99
N PHE A 11 -17.82 -27.10 -22.20
CA PHE A 11 -18.17 -25.71 -21.93
C PHE A 11 -17.94 -25.34 -20.45
N LEU A 12 -18.36 -26.20 -19.53
CA LEU A 12 -18.11 -25.99 -18.10
C LEU A 12 -16.61 -25.99 -17.78
N GLY A 13 -15.84 -26.89 -18.38
CA GLY A 13 -14.39 -26.94 -18.25
C GLY A 13 -13.72 -25.65 -18.72
N ILE A 14 -14.07 -25.16 -19.91
CA ILE A 14 -13.57 -23.89 -20.45
C ILE A 14 -13.98 -22.73 -19.54
N LEU A 15 -15.23 -22.70 -19.08
CA LEU A 15 -15.73 -21.67 -18.17
C LEU A 15 -14.91 -21.64 -16.88
N VAL A 16 -14.70 -22.80 -16.24
CA VAL A 16 -13.92 -22.89 -14.99
C VAL A 16 -12.47 -22.47 -15.22
N VAL A 17 -11.86 -22.93 -16.31
CA VAL A 17 -10.48 -22.57 -16.69
C VAL A 17 -10.32 -21.08 -16.94
N LEU A 18 -11.35 -20.38 -17.43
CA LEU A 18 -11.31 -18.92 -17.64
C LEU A 18 -11.69 -18.13 -16.39
N VAL A 19 -12.73 -18.55 -15.67
CA VAL A 19 -13.27 -17.83 -14.52
C VAL A 19 -12.28 -17.84 -13.35
N ILE A 20 -11.62 -18.96 -13.08
CA ILE A 20 -10.67 -19.05 -11.96
C ILE A 20 -9.52 -18.02 -12.11
N PRO A 21 -8.78 -17.97 -13.23
CA PRO A 21 -7.73 -16.97 -13.44
C PRO A 21 -8.26 -15.53 -13.41
N VAL A 22 -9.43 -15.28 -14.00
CA VAL A 22 -10.01 -13.93 -14.02
C VAL A 22 -10.35 -13.47 -12.60
N LEU A 23 -11.00 -14.32 -11.79
CA LEU A 23 -11.29 -14.00 -10.39
C LEU A 23 -10.00 -13.77 -9.60
N TYR A 24 -8.98 -14.59 -9.83
CA TYR A 24 -7.67 -14.38 -9.20
C TYR A 24 -7.09 -13.00 -9.53
N ILE A 25 -7.10 -12.61 -10.81
CA ILE A 25 -6.60 -11.30 -11.25
C ILE A 25 -7.38 -10.17 -10.58
N VAL A 26 -8.72 -10.26 -10.54
CA VAL A 26 -9.56 -9.25 -9.88
C VAL A 26 -9.20 -9.11 -8.40
N LEU A 27 -9.03 -10.22 -7.68
CA LEU A 27 -8.63 -10.20 -6.27
C LEU A 27 -7.22 -9.64 -6.07
N ALA A 28 -6.26 -10.03 -6.91
CA ALA A 28 -4.90 -9.54 -6.85
C ALA A 28 -4.83 -8.02 -7.11
N ILE A 29 -5.53 -7.52 -8.13
CA ILE A 29 -5.62 -6.09 -8.41
C ILE A 29 -6.27 -5.35 -7.24
N GLY A 30 -7.33 -5.91 -6.64
CA GLY A 30 -8.00 -5.35 -5.47
C GLY A 30 -7.07 -5.18 -4.26
N GLN A 31 -6.22 -6.17 -3.98
CA GLN A 31 -5.24 -6.07 -2.90
C GLN A 31 -4.15 -5.04 -3.20
N VAL A 32 -3.64 -5.02 -4.44
CA VAL A 32 -2.61 -4.06 -4.86
C VAL A 32 -3.15 -2.63 -4.83
N SER A 33 -4.40 -2.42 -5.25
CA SER A 33 -5.03 -1.10 -5.21
C SER A 33 -5.31 -0.63 -3.79
N ALA A 34 -5.74 -1.53 -2.89
CA ALA A 34 -5.82 -1.22 -1.46
C ALA A 34 -4.46 -0.81 -0.87
N GLY A 35 -3.40 -1.55 -1.19
CA GLY A 35 -2.04 -1.18 -0.79
C GLY A 35 -1.57 0.16 -1.33
N ALA A 36 -1.89 0.49 -2.59
CA ALA A 36 -1.56 1.78 -3.19
C ALA A 36 -2.26 2.95 -2.47
N MET A 37 -3.53 2.78 -2.10
CA MET A 37 -4.28 3.78 -1.30
C MET A 37 -3.73 3.88 0.12
N ALA A 38 -3.34 2.76 0.72
CA ALA A 38 -2.75 2.71 2.05
C ALA A 38 -1.44 3.49 2.13
N VAL A 39 -0.52 3.29 1.17
CA VAL A 39 0.75 4.02 1.14
C VAL A 39 0.56 5.51 0.82
N ASP A 40 -0.46 5.89 0.05
CA ASP A 40 -0.79 7.30 -0.19
C ASP A 40 -1.31 8.00 1.08
N ALA A 41 -2.26 7.37 1.77
CA ALA A 41 -2.78 7.85 3.05
C ALA A 41 -1.67 7.90 4.12
N GLY A 42 -0.87 6.85 4.21
CA GLY A 42 0.27 6.75 5.12
C GLY A 42 1.32 7.83 4.87
N ALA A 43 1.69 8.08 3.61
CA ALA A 43 2.67 9.12 3.26
C ALA A 43 2.18 10.51 3.69
N ARG A 44 0.92 10.84 3.44
CA ARG A 44 0.34 12.14 3.83
C ARG A 44 0.28 12.31 5.34
N GLU A 45 -0.13 11.29 6.08
CA GLU A 45 -0.23 11.38 7.54
C GLU A 45 1.16 11.42 8.19
N ALA A 46 2.11 10.61 7.69
CA ALA A 46 3.50 10.67 8.16
C ALA A 46 4.16 12.02 7.85
N ALA A 47 3.94 12.58 6.65
CA ALA A 47 4.40 13.93 6.31
C ALA A 47 3.81 14.97 7.25
N ARG A 48 2.52 14.88 7.58
CA ARG A 48 1.85 15.78 8.53
C ARG A 48 2.42 15.68 9.95
N ILE A 49 2.68 14.47 10.45
CA ILE A 49 3.28 14.25 11.78
C ILE A 49 4.69 14.84 11.81
N LEU A 50 5.51 14.51 10.81
CA LEU A 50 6.91 14.95 10.77
C LEU A 50 7.09 16.44 10.44
N ALA A 51 6.11 17.07 9.79
CA ALA A 51 6.08 18.51 9.59
C ALA A 51 5.75 19.30 10.88
N GLN A 52 5.11 18.66 11.86
CA GLN A 52 4.89 19.25 13.19
C GLN A 52 6.12 19.11 14.06
N ASP A 53 6.71 17.91 14.08
CA ASP A 53 7.92 17.62 14.82
C ASP A 53 8.67 16.46 14.14
N SER A 54 9.84 16.77 13.59
CA SER A 54 10.68 15.79 12.89
C SER A 54 11.26 14.71 13.83
N GLY A 55 11.25 14.93 15.15
CA GLY A 55 11.63 13.96 16.16
C GLY A 55 10.60 12.83 16.36
N ARG A 56 9.35 13.00 15.89
CA ARG A 56 8.25 12.05 16.08
C ARG A 56 8.22 10.92 15.06
N ARG A 57 9.40 10.42 14.67
CA ARG A 57 9.54 9.35 13.68
C ARG A 57 8.83 8.05 14.07
N ALA A 58 8.94 7.66 15.33
CA ALA A 58 8.27 6.46 15.83
C ALA A 58 6.74 6.57 15.77
N ASP A 59 6.18 7.75 16.03
CA ASP A 59 4.73 8.00 15.91
C ASP A 59 4.29 7.93 14.43
N ALA A 60 5.07 8.53 13.53
CA ALA A 60 4.80 8.48 12.09
C ALA A 60 4.84 7.03 11.55
N GLU A 61 5.88 6.26 11.90
CA GLU A 61 6.00 4.85 11.52
C GLU A 61 4.84 4.01 12.08
N ARG A 62 4.42 4.26 13.33
CA ARG A 62 3.28 3.56 13.94
C ARG A 62 1.95 3.94 13.30
N ALA A 63 1.74 5.22 12.96
CA ALA A 63 0.55 5.67 12.25
C ALA A 63 0.45 5.01 10.86
N VAL A 64 1.56 4.95 10.12
CA VAL A 64 1.59 4.25 8.82
C VAL A 64 1.27 2.76 8.99
N ALA A 65 1.84 2.09 9.99
CA ALA A 65 1.56 0.68 10.24
C ALA A 65 0.06 0.43 10.49
N LEU A 66 -0.58 1.27 11.30
CA LEU A 66 -2.03 1.17 11.56
C LEU A 66 -2.85 1.44 10.30
N ILE A 67 -2.49 2.46 9.51
CA ILE A 67 -3.18 2.74 8.23
C ILE A 67 -3.07 1.53 7.30
N VAL A 68 -1.88 0.96 7.15
CA VAL A 68 -1.66 -0.21 6.27
C VAL A 68 -2.47 -1.43 6.72
N GLU A 69 -2.57 -1.65 8.03
CA GLU A 69 -3.43 -2.68 8.64
C GLU A 69 -4.92 -2.40 8.38
N ASP A 70 -5.39 -1.15 8.50
CA ASP A 70 -6.78 -0.75 8.25
C ASP A 70 -7.21 -1.01 6.79
N PHE A 71 -6.28 -0.90 5.84
CA PHE A 71 -6.51 -1.27 4.44
C PHE A 71 -6.45 -2.79 4.18
N GLY A 72 -6.23 -3.60 5.22
CA GLY A 72 -6.18 -5.06 5.14
C GLY A 72 -4.89 -5.62 4.53
N VAL A 73 -3.81 -4.85 4.55
CA VAL A 73 -2.51 -5.26 3.99
C VAL A 73 -1.62 -5.80 5.12
N ASP A 74 -1.54 -7.12 5.24
CA ASP A 74 -0.68 -7.80 6.21
C ASP A 74 0.78 -7.86 5.74
N ALA A 75 1.44 -6.71 5.77
CA ALA A 75 2.85 -6.59 5.42
C ALA A 75 3.53 -5.41 6.13
N PRO A 76 4.82 -5.52 6.47
CA PRO A 76 5.55 -4.41 7.08
C PRO A 76 5.67 -3.24 6.10
N ALA A 77 5.38 -2.03 6.61
CA ALA A 77 5.59 -0.79 5.88
C ALA A 77 6.99 -0.23 6.15
N SER A 78 7.62 0.30 5.10
CA SER A 78 8.89 1.02 5.19
C SER A 78 8.63 2.51 4.97
N VAL A 79 9.05 3.33 5.93
CA VAL A 79 8.91 4.79 5.88
C VAL A 79 10.30 5.41 5.73
N SER A 80 10.47 6.30 4.75
CA SER A 80 11.66 7.13 4.60
C SER A 80 11.25 8.60 4.56
N SER A 81 12.11 9.48 5.05
CA SER A 81 11.82 10.91 5.08
C SER A 81 13.07 11.70 4.77
N SER A 82 12.94 12.71 3.91
CA SER A 82 13.96 13.70 3.62
C SER A 82 13.39 15.07 3.96
N CYS A 83 14.23 15.98 4.47
CA CYS A 83 13.81 17.36 4.65
C CYS A 83 14.66 18.30 3.81
N ALA A 84 14.00 19.10 2.98
CA ALA A 84 14.61 20.19 2.26
C ALA A 84 14.39 21.48 3.06
N ALA A 85 15.48 22.18 3.39
CA ALA A 85 15.46 23.47 4.07
C ALA A 85 14.66 23.50 5.40
N CYS A 86 14.66 22.43 6.21
CA CYS A 86 14.00 22.35 7.52
C CYS A 86 14.33 23.50 8.52
N ALA A 87 15.44 24.20 8.30
CA ALA A 87 15.87 25.32 9.12
C ALA A 87 15.36 26.69 8.63
N SER A 88 14.63 26.74 7.50
CA SER A 88 13.99 27.95 6.99
C SER A 88 12.47 27.86 7.07
N SER A 89 11.80 29.02 7.03
CA SER A 89 10.35 29.13 6.96
C SER A 89 9.74 28.60 5.64
N GLU A 90 10.59 28.28 4.66
CA GLU A 90 10.22 27.64 3.38
C GLU A 90 10.51 26.13 3.37
N GLY A 91 10.90 25.56 4.52
CA GLY A 91 11.22 24.15 4.65
C GLY A 91 10.04 23.24 4.34
N ALA A 92 10.30 22.14 3.65
CA ALA A 92 9.33 21.09 3.40
C ALA A 92 9.93 19.72 3.72
N ILE A 93 9.14 18.90 4.41
CA ILE A 93 9.47 17.49 4.62
C ILE A 93 8.79 16.65 3.55
N GLU A 94 9.56 15.79 2.89
CA GLU A 94 9.07 14.78 1.98
C GLU A 94 9.16 13.42 2.66
N VAL A 95 8.07 12.67 2.63
CA VAL A 95 7.99 11.34 3.20
C VAL A 95 7.59 10.36 2.12
N SER A 96 8.31 9.25 2.01
CA SER A 96 7.96 8.13 1.16
C SER A 96 7.62 6.91 1.99
N VAL A 97 6.52 6.27 1.63
CA VAL A 97 6.04 5.03 2.25
C VAL A 97 6.00 3.95 1.19
N SER A 98 6.47 2.76 1.53
CA SER A 98 6.41 1.60 0.66
C SER A 98 5.99 0.35 1.41
N VAL A 99 5.20 -0.49 0.75
CA VAL A 99 4.71 -1.77 1.27
C VAL A 99 4.82 -2.82 0.17
N ARG A 100 5.16 -4.06 0.53
CA ARG A 100 5.06 -5.20 -0.38
C ARG A 100 3.73 -5.90 -0.14
N VAL A 101 2.77 -5.67 -1.04
CA VAL A 101 1.43 -6.26 -0.95
C VAL A 101 1.53 -7.77 -1.23
N PRO A 102 1.13 -8.65 -0.30
CA PRO A 102 1.11 -10.09 -0.53
C PRO A 102 0.05 -10.42 -1.59
N LEU A 103 0.29 -11.45 -2.40
CA LEU A 103 -0.70 -11.91 -3.39
C LEU A 103 -1.62 -12.98 -2.77
N PRO A 104 -2.92 -12.98 -3.11
CA PRO A 104 -3.88 -13.90 -2.54
C PRO A 104 -3.55 -15.35 -2.93
N PHE A 105 -3.83 -16.30 -2.03
CA PHE A 105 -3.68 -17.74 -2.27
C PHE A 105 -2.25 -18.22 -2.60
N LEU A 106 -1.22 -17.40 -2.41
CA LEU A 106 0.17 -17.85 -2.51
C LEU A 106 0.63 -18.48 -1.18
N PRO A 107 1.14 -19.72 -1.20
CA PRO A 107 1.69 -20.36 -0.01
C PRO A 107 2.95 -19.66 0.51
N ALA A 108 3.09 -19.59 1.84
CA ALA A 108 4.26 -18.99 2.50
C ALA A 108 5.61 -19.66 2.16
N TRP A 109 5.60 -20.94 1.75
CA TRP A 109 6.82 -21.67 1.39
C TRP A 109 7.47 -21.21 0.07
N LEU A 110 6.77 -20.42 -0.77
CA LEU A 110 7.34 -19.76 -1.95
C LEU A 110 8.12 -18.48 -1.61
N GLY A 111 8.21 -18.12 -0.33
CA GLY A 111 8.82 -16.87 0.14
C GLY A 111 7.85 -15.69 0.07
N THR A 112 8.38 -14.48 0.26
CA THR A 112 7.59 -13.23 0.30
C THR A 112 7.31 -12.70 -1.12
N LEU A 113 6.55 -13.47 -1.91
CA LEU A 113 6.05 -13.03 -3.20
C LEU A 113 5.01 -11.93 -3.01
N GLY A 114 5.18 -10.82 -3.73
CA GLY A 114 4.29 -9.68 -3.60
C GLY A 114 4.68 -8.51 -4.49
N VAL A 115 3.73 -7.61 -4.69
CA VAL A 115 3.91 -6.40 -5.50
C VAL A 115 4.28 -5.25 -4.58
N THR A 116 5.43 -4.62 -4.83
CA THR A 116 5.81 -3.41 -4.08
C THR A 116 5.04 -2.22 -4.62
N VAL A 117 4.35 -1.52 -3.73
CA VAL A 117 3.71 -0.22 -3.98
C VAL A 117 4.36 0.83 -3.10
N SER A 118 4.45 2.06 -3.62
CA SER A 118 5.05 3.18 -2.90
C SER A 118 4.37 4.49 -3.28
N SER A 119 4.24 5.40 -2.33
CA SER A 119 3.83 6.78 -2.57
C SER A 119 4.76 7.74 -1.81
N SER A 120 4.78 9.01 -2.22
CA SER A 120 5.42 10.09 -1.49
C SER A 120 4.49 11.28 -1.32
N ALA A 121 4.65 11.99 -0.21
CA ALA A 121 3.91 13.20 0.11
C ALA A 121 4.84 14.23 0.74
N SER A 122 4.58 15.51 0.45
CA SER A 122 5.30 16.62 1.05
C SER A 122 4.39 17.48 1.93
N ALA A 123 4.94 18.00 3.03
CA ALA A 123 4.25 18.93 3.91
C ALA A 123 5.18 20.09 4.30
N PRO A 124 4.69 21.35 4.30
CA PRO A 124 5.49 22.50 4.74
C PRO A 124 5.72 22.44 6.26
N VAL A 125 6.93 22.78 6.69
CA VAL A 125 7.28 22.88 8.11
C VAL A 125 6.53 24.08 8.70
N ARG A 126 5.72 23.85 9.74
CA ARG A 126 5.00 24.94 10.40
C ARG A 126 5.93 25.62 11.40
N GLU A 127 6.38 26.83 11.08
CA GLU A 127 6.92 27.72 12.11
C GLU A 127 5.76 28.17 12.99
N VAL A 128 5.83 27.86 14.30
CA VAL A 128 4.89 28.39 15.27
C VAL A 128 5.18 29.88 15.39
N VAL A 129 4.38 30.72 14.73
CA VAL A 129 4.37 32.15 15.01
C VAL A 129 3.95 32.32 16.47
N ALA A 130 4.91 32.56 17.35
CA ALA A 130 4.66 32.99 18.71
C ALA A 130 4.00 34.38 18.62
N GLY A 131 2.66 34.41 18.63
CA GLY A 131 1.88 35.63 18.77
C GLY A 131 2.19 36.27 20.13
N GLY A 132 2.60 37.53 20.09
CA GLY A 132 3.07 38.32 21.23
C GLY A 132 2.01 38.80 22.20
#